data_AF-A0A940QHZ2-F1
#
_entry.id   AF-A0A940QHZ2-F1
#
_cell.length_a   1.000
_cell.length_b   1.000
_cell.length_c   1.000
_cell.angle_alpha   90.00
_cell.angle_beta   90.00
_cell.angle_gamma   90.00
#
_symmetry.space_group_name_H-M   'P 1'
#
loop_
_entity.id
_entity.type
_entity.pdbx_description
1 polymer ?
#
loop_
_entity_poly.entity_id
_entity_poly.type
_entity_poly.pdbx_seq_one_letter_code
_entity_poly.pdbx_strand_id
1 'polypeptide(L)' 'MRDSRVLICPKSAPIAVSKTDNVKIITPEANQFADAWDIDYRKYHDLFVPDNKKAVIAVSLGA' A
#
# COMPACT_ATOMS: atom_id res chain seq x y z
N MET A 1 -10.46 8.57 -28.16
CA MET A 1 -9.52 8.49 -27.01
C MET A 1 -9.35 9.91 -26.49
N ARG A 2 -10.20 10.32 -25.53
CA ARG A 2 -10.30 11.70 -25.01
C ARG A 2 -9.67 11.74 -23.61
N ASP A 3 -8.90 12.80 -23.34
CA ASP A 3 -8.25 13.20 -22.07
C ASP A 3 -7.52 12.08 -21.29
N SER A 4 -6.29 11.73 -21.71
CA SER A 4 -5.41 10.85 -20.96
C SER A 4 -4.52 11.66 -20.02
N ARG A 5 -4.92 11.76 -18.75
CA ARG A 5 -4.05 12.30 -17.68
C ARG A 5 -3.08 11.22 -17.24
N VAL A 6 -1.79 11.51 -17.32
CA VAL A 6 -0.71 10.57 -17.00
C VAL A 6 0.16 11.15 -15.90
N LEU A 7 0.50 10.32 -14.91
CA LEU A 7 1.53 10.60 -13.91
C LEU A 7 2.78 9.79 -14.26
N ILE A 8 3.93 10.46 -14.38
CA ILE A 8 5.22 9.84 -14.65
C ILE A 8 6.09 10.04 -13.41
N CYS A 9 6.53 8.94 -12.80
CA CYS A 9 7.35 8.95 -11.60
C CYS A 9 8.50 7.93 -11.73
N PRO A 10 9.77 8.32 -11.59
CA PRO A 10 10.89 7.38 -11.59
C PRO A 10 10.85 6.52 -10.32
N LYS A 11 11.18 5.22 -10.43
CA LYS A 11 11.16 4.25 -9.30
C LYS A 11 12.03 4.66 -8.11
N SER A 12 13.02 5.53 -8.32
CA SER A 12 13.94 6.02 -7.29
C SER A 12 13.43 7.23 -6.51
N ALA A 13 12.31 7.83 -6.92
CA ALA A 13 11.71 8.98 -6.22
C ALA A 13 10.86 8.58 -5.01
N PRO A 14 9.96 7.57 -5.09
CA PRO A 14 9.18 7.16 -3.96
C PRO A 14 9.91 6.13 -3.10
N ILE A 15 9.75 6.24 -1.79
CA ILE A 15 10.18 5.25 -0.80
C ILE A 15 8.93 4.52 -0.33
N ALA A 16 8.82 3.25 -0.70
CA ALA A 16 7.73 2.39 -0.28
C ALA A 16 8.07 1.70 1.04
N VAL A 17 7.21 1.84 2.04
CA VAL A 17 7.35 1.15 3.33
C VAL A 17 6.17 0.20 3.47
N SER A 18 6.47 -1.08 3.72
CA SER A 18 5.45 -2.08 4.03
C SER A 18 5.59 -2.48 5.49
N LYS A 19 4.54 -2.26 6.26
CA LYS A 19 4.49 -2.67 7.67
C LYS A 19 3.52 -3.82 7.82
N THR A 20 4.00 -4.85 8.52
CA THR A 20 3.18 -5.97 8.95
C THR A 20 2.73 -5.70 10.38
N ASP A 21 1.42 -5.73 10.62
CA ASP A 21 0.91 -5.70 12.00
C ASP A 21 1.07 -7.07 12.67
N ASN A 22 0.88 -7.10 13.98
CA ASN A 22 0.86 -8.35 14.73
C ASN A 22 -0.22 -9.28 14.16
N VAL A 23 0.20 -10.50 13.83
CA VAL A 23 -0.71 -11.55 13.37
C VAL A 23 -1.53 -12.00 14.56
N LYS A 24 -2.85 -12.03 14.39
CA LYS A 24 -3.75 -12.59 15.41
C LYS A 24 -4.09 -14.01 14.99
N ILE A 25 -3.77 -14.95 15.86
CA ILE A 25 -4.08 -16.36 15.69
C ILE A 25 -5.09 -16.73 16.79
N ILE A 26 -6.22 -17.29 16.38
CA ILE A 26 -7.28 -17.78 17.27
C ILE A 26 -7.29 -19.29 17.15
N THR A 27 -7.18 -19.98 18.29
CA THR A 27 -7.21 -21.45 18.33
C THR A 27 -8.64 -21.95 18.09
N PRO A 28 -8.83 -23.21 17.64
CA PRO A 28 -10.15 -23.77 17.39
C PRO A 28 -11.09 -23.70 18.60
N GLU A 29 -10.55 -23.90 19.81
CA GLU A 29 -11.33 -23.87 21.05
C GLU A 29 -11.85 -22.47 21.41
N ALA A 30 -11.17 -21.42 20.91
CA ALA A 30 -11.53 -20.02 21.12
C ALA A 30 -12.31 -19.43 19.93
N ASN A 31 -12.46 -20.16 18.84
CA ASN A 31 -13.18 -19.71 17.65
C ASN A 31 -14.69 -19.95 17.82
N GLN A 32 -15.45 -18.86 17.95
CA GLN A 32 -16.90 -18.91 18.19
C GLN A 32 -17.71 -19.25 16.94
N PHE A 33 -17.11 -19.21 15.75
CA PHE A 33 -17.81 -19.34 14.48
C PHE A 33 -17.52 -20.65 13.74
N ALA A 34 -16.40 -21.32 14.04
CA ALA A 34 -16.02 -22.59 13.43
C ALA A 34 -15.05 -23.39 14.32
N ASP A 35 -15.06 -24.71 14.19
CA ASP A 35 -14.03 -25.59 14.76
C ASP A 35 -12.79 -25.60 13.84
N ALA A 36 -12.12 -24.46 13.78
CA ALA A 36 -10.96 -24.23 12.93
C ALA A 36 -10.07 -23.11 13.46
N TRP A 37 -8.81 -23.13 13.05
CA TRP A 37 -7.89 -22.02 13.25
C TRP A 37 -8.33 -20.80 12.45
N ASP A 38 -8.35 -19.64 13.09
CA ASP A 38 -8.59 -18.36 12.43
C ASP A 38 -7.33 -17.48 12.54
N ILE A 39 -6.91 -16.92 11.40
CA ILE A 39 -5.66 -16.19 11.27
C ILE A 39 -5.94 -14.88 10.55
N ASP A 40 -5.94 -13.80 11.33
CA ASP A 40 -6.07 -12.44 10.81
C ASP A 40 -4.69 -11.84 10.58
N TYR A 41 -4.50 -11.33 9.36
CA TYR A 41 -3.25 -10.68 8.96
C TYR A 41 -3.51 -9.34 8.27
N ARG A 42 -2.76 -8.32 8.66
CA ARG A 42 -2.88 -6.96 8.10
C ARG A 42 -1.53 -6.44 7.62
N LYS A 43 -1.50 -6.02 6.34
CA LYS A 43 -0.39 -5.33 5.69
C LYS A 43 -0.78 -3.88 5.42
N TYR A 44 0.07 -2.96 5.83
CA TYR A 44 -0.04 -1.54 5.47
C TYR A 44 1.01 -1.21 4.40
N HIS A 45 0.60 -0.40 3.43
CA HIS A 45 1.46 0.08 2.34
C HIS A 45 1.46 1.61 2.35
N ASP A 46 2.58 2.18 2.79
CA ASP A 46 2.80 3.62 2.78
C ASP A 46 3.80 4.00 1.70
N LEU A 47 3.62 5.19 1.11
CA LEU A 47 4.50 5.73 0.09
C LEU A 47 4.92 7.15 0.47
N PHE A 48 6.22 7.35 0.62
CA PHE A 48 6.79 8.66 0.93
C PHE A 48 7.54 9.19 -0.29
N VAL A 49 7.34 10.47 -0.61
CA VAL A 49 8.13 11.17 -1.64
C VAL A 49 8.90 12.30 -0.96
N PRO A 50 10.23 12.18 -0.80
CA PRO A 50 11.06 13.24 -0.27
C PRO A 50 10.95 14.53 -1.09
N ASP A 51 11.02 15.69 -0.45
CA ASP A 51 10.82 16.99 -1.11
C ASP A 51 11.81 17.22 -2.26
N ASN A 52 13.06 16.82 -2.09
CA ASN A 52 14.11 16.91 -3.11
C ASN A 52 13.89 15.98 -4.32
N LYS A 53 12.95 15.03 -4.25
CA LYS A 53 12.59 14.10 -5.33
C LYS A 53 11.28 14.47 -6.02
N LYS A 54 10.55 15.49 -5.56
CA LYS A 54 9.30 15.93 -6.20
C LYS A 54 9.52 16.49 -7.60
N ALA A 55 10.64 17.17 -7.83
CA ALA A 55 10.97 17.81 -9.10
C ALA A 55 11.12 16.84 -10.29
N VAL A 56 11.32 15.53 -10.02
CA VAL A 56 11.42 14.50 -11.08
C VAL A 56 10.10 13.79 -11.36
N ILE A 57 9.02 14.19 -10.68
CA ILE A 57 7.67 13.67 -10.92
C ILE A 57 6.93 14.64 -11.82
N ALA A 58 6.35 14.14 -12.91
CA ALA A 58 5.62 14.95 -13.88
C ALA A 58 4.19 14.46 -14.05
N VAL A 59 3.27 15.39 -14.26
CA VAL A 59 1.85 15.11 -14.54
C VAL A 59 1.45 15.79 -15.84
N SER A 60 0.75 15.07 -16.70
CA SER A 60 0.11 15.65 -17.88
C SER A 60 -1.16 16.37 -17.45
N LEU A 61 -1.13 17.69 -17.43
CA LEU A 61 -2.32 18.53 -17.27
C LEU A 61 -2.90 18.76 -18.67
N GLY A 62 -4.12 18.26 -18.91
CA GLY A 62 -4.83 18.52 -20.16
C GLY A 62 -5.03 20.03 -20.36
N ALA A 63 -4.96 20.46 -21.62
CA ALA A 63 -5.23 21.84 -22.05
C ALA A 63 -6.72 22.18 -21.98
#